data_AF-A0A2P4PQR3-F1
#
_entry.id   AF-A0A2P4PQR3-F1
#
_cell.length_a   1.000
_cell.length_b   1.000
_cell.length_c   1.000
_cell.angle_alpha   90.00
_cell.angle_beta   90.00
_cell.angle_gamma   90.00
#
_symmetry.space_group_name_H-M   'P 1'
#
loop_
_entity.id
_entity.type
_entity.pdbx_description
1 polymer ?
#
loop_
_entity_poly.entity_id
_entity_poly.type
_entity_poly.pdbx_seq_one_letter_code
_entity_poly.pdbx_strand_id
1 'polypeptide(L)'
;MSKQFFSKLSQNYIEVLEDNEYYDITIEVGEDPNVKIFRAHMIILCYRSPFLRRILASKKMNNDGTLVHIKFPNISPEIFQIILKYVYGGIISL
;
A
#
# COMPACT_ATOMS: atom_id res chain seq x y z
N MET A 1 -14.99 -14.22 -27.85
CA MET A 1 -13.64 -14.18 -27.24
C MET A 1 -13.50 -12.91 -26.44
N SER A 2 -13.00 -12.97 -25.20
CA SER A 2 -12.67 -11.78 -24.41
C SER A 2 -11.25 -11.31 -24.72
N LYS A 3 -11.04 -9.98 -24.77
CA LYS A 3 -9.70 -9.40 -24.78
C LYS A 3 -9.32 -9.03 -23.35
N GLN A 4 -8.12 -9.40 -22.94
CA GLN A 4 -7.59 -9.12 -21.60
C GLN A 4 -6.62 -7.94 -21.68
N PHE A 5 -6.78 -6.96 -20.78
CA PHE A 5 -5.95 -5.75 -20.71
C PHE A 5 -5.25 -5.61 -19.36
N PHE A 6 -4.82 -6.74 -18.79
CA PHE A 6 -4.29 -6.78 -17.42
C PHE A 6 -3.03 -5.95 -17.24
N SER A 7 -2.15 -5.87 -18.24
CA SER A 7 -0.95 -5.04 -18.17
C SER A 7 -1.30 -3.55 -18.04
N LYS A 8 -2.31 -3.06 -18.77
CA LYS A 8 -2.73 -1.66 -18.64
C LYS A 8 -3.42 -1.41 -17.31
N LEU A 9 -4.28 -2.33 -16.87
CA LEU A 9 -4.91 -2.27 -15.54
C LEU A 9 -3.87 -2.22 -14.42
N SER A 10 -2.85 -3.08 -14.47
CA SER A 10 -1.71 -3.09 -13.54
C SER A 10 -0.98 -1.76 -13.52
N GLN A 11 -0.63 -1.22 -14.69
CA GLN A 11 0.03 0.08 -14.80
C GLN A 11 -0.83 1.21 -14.22
N ASN A 12 -2.15 1.20 -14.45
CA ASN A 12 -3.05 2.20 -13.88
C ASN A 12 -3.07 2.15 -12.34
N TYR A 13 -2.99 0.97 -11.72
CA TYR A 13 -2.85 0.90 -10.26
C TYR A 13 -1.49 1.43 -9.77
N ILE A 14 -0.39 1.20 -10.51
CA ILE A 14 0.89 1.82 -10.17
C ILE A 14 0.81 3.35 -10.28
N GLU A 15 0.15 3.89 -11.30
CA GLU A 15 -0.11 5.33 -11.44
C GLU A 15 -0.86 5.89 -10.21
N VAL A 16 -1.90 5.19 -9.73
CA VAL A 16 -2.63 5.53 -8.49
C VAL A 16 -1.75 5.48 -7.23
N LEU A 17 -0.71 4.65 -7.21
CA LEU A 17 0.24 4.65 -6.09
C LEU A 17 1.20 5.85 -6.13
N GLU A 18 1.56 6.30 -7.33
CA GLU A 18 2.61 7.31 -7.55
C GLU A 18 2.09 8.75 -7.58
N ASP A 19 0.80 8.97 -7.88
CA ASP A 19 0.19 10.30 -7.94
C ASP A 19 0.00 10.99 -6.57
N ASN A 20 0.04 10.22 -5.48
CA ASN A 20 -0.20 10.67 -4.09
C ASN A 20 -1.59 11.29 -3.86
N GLU A 21 -2.57 10.97 -4.69
CA GLU A 21 -3.96 11.41 -4.56
C GLU A 21 -4.81 10.36 -3.84
N TYR A 22 -5.97 10.77 -3.30
CA TYR A 22 -7.02 9.90 -2.72
C TYR A 22 -6.59 8.86 -1.66
N TYR A 23 -5.38 8.98 -1.11
CA TYR A 23 -4.89 8.09 -0.06
C TYR A 23 -5.72 8.24 1.22
N ASP A 24 -6.07 7.12 1.83
CA ASP A 24 -6.84 7.02 3.07
C ASP A 24 -6.01 6.41 4.21
N ILE A 25 -4.72 6.15 3.96
CA ILE A 25 -3.76 5.63 4.93
C ILE A 25 -2.34 6.15 4.72
N THR A 26 -1.63 6.36 5.84
CA THR A 26 -0.17 6.50 5.90
C THR A 26 0.49 5.30 6.57
N ILE A 27 1.63 4.88 6.04
CA ILE A 27 2.42 3.76 6.54
C ILE A 27 3.83 4.26 6.80
N GLU A 28 4.23 4.30 8.06
CA GLU A 28 5.60 4.60 8.47
C GLU A 28 6.42 3.32 8.48
N VAL A 29 7.59 3.33 7.85
CA VAL A 29 8.43 2.14 7.67
C VAL A 29 9.88 2.47 7.99
N GLY A 30 10.55 1.52 8.65
CA GLY A 30 11.93 1.66 9.10
C GLY A 30 12.04 2.21 10.51
N GLU A 31 13.26 2.32 10.99
CA GLU A 31 13.63 2.90 12.28
C GLU A 31 14.61 4.06 12.07
N ASP A 32 14.66 4.98 13.03
CA ASP A 32 15.55 6.14 12.99
C ASP A 32 17.01 5.71 12.76
N PRO A 33 17.75 6.37 11.86
CA PRO A 33 17.39 7.57 11.08
C PRO A 33 16.71 7.29 9.72
N ASN A 34 16.46 6.02 9.37
CA ASN A 34 16.00 5.58 8.05
C ASN A 34 14.49 5.32 8.00
N VAL A 35 13.70 6.30 8.42
CA VAL A 35 12.24 6.22 8.39
C VAL A 35 11.69 6.83 7.10
N LYS A 36 10.72 6.16 6.47
CA LYS A 36 9.96 6.68 5.32
C LYS A 36 8.47 6.53 5.54
N ILE A 37 7.71 7.55 5.13
CA ILE A 37 6.25 7.52 5.14
C ILE A 37 5.75 7.24 3.73
N PHE A 38 4.90 6.23 3.60
CA PHE A 38 4.20 5.86 2.39
C PHE A 38 2.74 6.26 2.49
N ARG A 39 2.19 6.84 1.43
CA ARG A 39 0.76 7.07 1.25
C ARG A 39 0.19 5.94 0.40
N ALA A 40 -0.97 5.41 0.78
CA ALA A 40 -1.56 4.26 0.12
C ALA A 40 -3.09 4.24 0.28
N HIS A 41 -3.71 3.19 -0.27
CA HIS A 41 -5.15 3.05 -0.38
C HIS A 41 -5.60 1.75 0.30
N MET A 42 -6.35 1.85 1.39
CA MET A 42 -6.79 0.74 2.23
C MET A 42 -7.54 -0.31 1.44
N ILE A 43 -8.37 0.11 0.46
CA ILE A 43 -9.12 -0.83 -0.39
C ILE A 43 -8.17 -1.75 -1.17
N ILE A 44 -7.10 -1.22 -1.76
CA ILE A 44 -6.13 -2.04 -2.50
C ILE A 44 -5.38 -2.93 -1.53
N LEU A 45 -4.82 -2.37 -0.44
CA LEU A 45 -4.06 -3.13 0.55
C LEU A 45 -4.88 -4.29 1.14
N CYS A 46 -6.15 -4.05 1.49
CA CYS A 46 -7.02 -5.05 2.08
C CYS A 46 -7.35 -6.20 1.11
N TYR A 47 -7.53 -5.92 -0.18
CA TYR A 47 -7.90 -6.97 -1.14
C TYR A 47 -6.70 -7.68 -1.76
N ARG A 48 -5.50 -7.11 -1.61
CA ARG A 48 -4.26 -7.66 -2.18
C ARG A 48 -3.35 -8.33 -1.13
N SER A 49 -3.59 -8.08 0.16
CA SER A 49 -2.83 -8.68 1.25
C SER A 49 -3.72 -9.06 2.44
N PRO A 50 -3.93 -10.38 2.70
CA PRO A 50 -4.63 -10.84 3.91
C PRO A 50 -3.99 -10.35 5.21
N PHE A 51 -2.66 -10.21 5.22
CA PHE A 51 -1.91 -9.67 6.35
C PHE A 51 -2.28 -8.21 6.65
N LEU A 52 -2.24 -7.34 5.62
CA LEU A 52 -2.62 -5.94 5.78
C LEU A 52 -4.10 -5.79 6.09
N ARG A 53 -4.98 -6.61 5.49
CA ARG A 53 -6.41 -6.64 5.82
C ARG A 53 -6.63 -6.86 7.32
N ARG A 54 -5.95 -7.83 7.92
CA ARG A 54 -6.08 -8.13 9.36
C ARG A 54 -5.62 -6.96 10.23
N ILE A 55 -4.51 -6.32 9.88
CA ILE A 55 -4.01 -5.13 10.59
C ILE A 55 -5.03 -3.99 10.50
N LEU A 56 -5.53 -3.70 9.30
CA LEU A 56 -6.43 -2.58 9.04
C LEU A 56 -7.84 -2.78 9.59
N ALA A 57 -8.33 -4.02 9.65
CA ALA A 57 -9.63 -4.33 10.24
C ALA A 57 -9.73 -3.84 11.70
N SER A 58 -8.64 -3.99 12.47
CA SER A 58 -8.58 -3.52 13.86
C SER A 58 -8.60 -2.00 14.00
N LYS A 59 -8.11 -1.28 12.99
CA LYS A 59 -8.01 0.19 13.00
C LYS A 59 -9.28 0.88 12.50
N LYS A 60 -10.01 0.26 11.57
CA LYS A 60 -11.27 0.79 11.04
C LYS A 60 -12.34 1.02 12.11
N MET A 61 -12.35 0.23 13.17
CA MET A 61 -13.35 0.35 14.24
C MET A 61 -13.19 1.61 15.10
N ASN A 62 -12.05 2.29 15.03
CA ASN A 62 -11.71 3.40 15.91
C ASN A 62 -11.68 4.76 15.18
N ASN A 63 -12.11 4.83 13.91
CA ASN A 63 -11.89 6.00 13.07
C ASN A 63 -12.95 7.09 13.31
N ASP A 64 -12.54 8.17 13.95
CA ASP A 64 -13.27 9.39 14.28
C ASP A 64 -13.18 10.47 13.18
N GLY A 65 -12.67 10.12 12.00
CA GLY A 65 -12.34 11.04 10.91
C GLY A 65 -10.83 11.27 10.74
N THR A 66 -10.00 10.75 11.64
CA THR A 66 -8.54 10.80 11.50
C THR A 66 -8.06 9.87 10.38
N LEU A 67 -7.03 10.30 9.65
CA LEU A 67 -6.36 9.48 8.63
C LEU A 67 -5.72 8.25 9.30
N VAL A 68 -5.93 7.05 8.73
CA VAL A 68 -5.36 5.82 9.31
C VAL A 68 -3.84 5.85 9.23
N HIS A 69 -3.17 5.46 10.31
CA HIS A 69 -1.72 5.41 10.42
C HIS A 69 -1.24 4.08 11.01
N ILE A 70 -0.29 3.42 10.36
CA ILE A 70 0.34 2.17 10.81
C ILE A 70 1.86 2.23 10.68
N LYS A 71 2.57 1.40 11.45
CA LYS A 71 4.04 1.39 11.50
C LYS A 71 4.62 -0.01 11.25
N PHE A 72 5.71 -0.07 10.51
CA PHE A 72 6.54 -1.27 10.28
C PHE A 72 8.02 -0.97 10.53
N PRO A 73 8.48 -0.98 11.79
CA PRO A 73 9.86 -0.61 12.12
C PRO A 73 10.88 -1.61 11.55
N ASN A 74 10.54 -2.91 11.56
CA ASN A 74 11.45 -4.00 11.18
C ASN A 74 11.56 -4.27 9.67
N ILE A 75 11.17 -3.32 8.81
CA ILE A 75 11.23 -3.46 7.35
C ILE A 75 12.00 -2.25 6.79
N SER A 76 12.94 -2.48 5.88
CA SER A 76 13.61 -1.37 5.19
C SER A 76 12.63 -0.64 4.28
N PRO A 77 12.67 0.70 4.21
CA PRO A 77 11.86 1.48 3.27
C PRO A 77 11.95 1.00 1.82
N GLU A 78 13.13 0.61 1.36
CA GLU A 78 13.40 0.14 0.00
C GLU A 78 12.67 -1.17 -0.28
N ILE A 79 12.78 -2.13 0.64
CA ILE A 79 12.07 -3.43 0.53
C ILE A 79 10.56 -3.19 0.55
N PHE A 80 10.07 -2.33 1.44
CA PHE A 80 8.64 -2.04 1.50
C PHE A 80 8.13 -1.38 0.23
N GLN A 81 8.91 -0.50 -0.41
CA GLN A 81 8.56 0.11 -1.68
C GLN A 81 8.36 -0.95 -2.78
N ILE A 82 9.21 -1.98 -2.83
CA ILE A 82 9.07 -3.10 -3.78
C ILE A 82 7.79 -3.89 -3.48
N ILE A 83 7.56 -4.23 -2.21
CA ILE A 83 6.34 -4.94 -1.77
C ILE A 83 5.09 -4.14 -2.15
N LEU A 84 5.09 -2.83 -1.89
CA LEU A 84 3.96 -1.96 -2.17
C LEU A 84 3.66 -1.88 -3.67
N LYS A 85 4.69 -1.75 -4.52
CA LYS A 85 4.51 -1.82 -5.98
C LYS A 85 3.96 -3.17 -6.43
N TYR A 86 4.42 -4.28 -5.85
CA TYR A 86 3.84 -5.61 -6.13
C TYR A 86 2.36 -5.70 -5.70
N VAL A 87 2.00 -5.15 -4.54
CA VAL A 87 0.62 -5.14 -4.05
C VAL A 87 -0.32 -4.44 -5.05
N TYR A 88 0.12 -3.32 -5.61
CA TYR A 88 -0.65 -2.52 -6.57
C TYR A 88 -0.64 -3.09 -7.99
N GLY A 89 0.54 -3.25 -8.58
CA GLY A 89 0.69 -3.63 -9.99
C GLY A 89 0.79 -5.14 -10.20
N GLY A 90 1.07 -5.94 -9.18
CA GLY A 90 1.39 -7.36 -9.36
C GLY A 90 2.73 -7.61 -10.06
N ILE A 91 3.59 -6.58 -10.17
CA ILE A 91 4.91 -6.65 -10.79
C ILE A 91 5.96 -6.56 -9.70
N ILE A 92 6.94 -7.46 -9.74
CA ILE A 92 8.11 -7.43 -8.88
C ILE A 92 9.36 -7.33 -9.75
N SER A 93 10.24 -6.38 -9.43
CA SER A 93 11.59 -6.31 -9.98
C SER A 93 12.54 -6.62 -8.84
N LEU A 94 13.23 -7.75 -8.93
CA LEU A 94 14.22 -8.22 -7.96
C LEU A 94 15.62 -7.78 -8.36
#